data_AF-A0A2A6D2R4-F1
#
_entry.id   AF-A0A2A6D2R4-F1
#
_cell.length_a   1.000
_cell.length_b   1.000
_cell.length_c   1.000
_cell.angle_alpha   90.00
_cell.angle_beta   90.00
_cell.angle_gamma   90.00
#
_symmetry.space_group_name_H-M   'P 1'
#
loop_
_entity.id
_entity.type
_entity.pdbx_description
1 polymer ?
#
loop_
_entity_poly.entity_id
_entity_poly.type
_entity_poly.pdbx_seq_one_letter_code
_entity_poly.pdbx_strand_id
1 'polypeptide(L)'
;TGADHIGSKIFLRVLTVQPDIKAIFGLEKIQQGRLKYDPHFRQHALVYTKTFDFIVQNLEFATKLEEHFVSLGRRHVQYQGRGFDPSYWDTFAECMTQASAHILLLNHLSLIIRDNKKDQRR
;
A
#
# COMPACT_ATOMS: atom_id res chain seq x y z
N THR A 1 3.28 10.45 13.06
CA THR A 1 4.22 10.23 11.95
C THR A 1 4.28 8.78 11.43
N GLY A 2 3.25 7.93 11.63
CA GLY A 2 3.15 6.62 10.94
C GLY A 2 2.27 6.64 9.67
N ALA A 3 1.31 7.58 9.61
CA ALA A 3 0.32 7.70 8.53
C ALA A 3 0.81 8.50 7.30
N ASP A 4 2.03 9.04 7.35
CA ASP A 4 2.60 9.85 6.27
C ASP A 4 3.26 8.99 5.18
N HIS A 5 3.47 7.70 5.44
CA HIS A 5 4.07 6.75 4.50
C HIS A 5 3.01 6.17 3.55
N ILE A 6 3.37 6.03 2.28
CA ILE A 6 2.46 5.57 1.22
C ILE A 6 1.87 4.17 1.51
N GLY A 7 2.66 3.26 2.10
CA GLY A 7 2.16 1.93 2.47
C GLY A 7 1.08 1.96 3.55
N SER A 8 1.15 2.88 4.51
CA SER A 8 0.08 3.09 5.50
C SER A 8 -1.21 3.59 4.85
N LYS A 9 -1.11 4.47 3.85
CA LYS A 9 -2.27 4.99 3.12
C LYS A 9 -2.92 3.90 2.27
N ILE A 10 -2.12 3.13 1.54
CA ILE A 10 -2.60 2.00 0.73
C ILE A 10 -3.24 0.94 1.64
N PHE A 11 -2.57 0.54 2.71
CA PHE A 11 -3.10 -0.50 3.60
C PHE A 11 -4.40 -0.05 4.29
N LEU A 12 -4.47 1.21 4.75
CA LEU A 12 -5.74 1.75 5.27
C LEU A 12 -6.84 1.73 4.22
N ARG A 13 -6.53 2.06 2.97
CA ARG A 13 -7.49 2.02 1.86
C ARG A 13 -7.98 0.59 1.60
N VAL A 14 -7.08 -0.40 1.58
CA VAL A 14 -7.44 -1.82 1.45
C VAL A 14 -8.42 -2.23 2.55
N LEU A 15 -8.11 -1.94 3.83
CA LEU A 15 -9.02 -2.25 4.94
C LEU A 15 -10.35 -1.47 4.91
N THR A 16 -10.40 -0.39 4.14
CA THR A 16 -11.64 0.38 3.92
C THR A 16 -12.50 -0.24 2.82
N VAL A 17 -11.86 -0.65 1.72
CA VAL A 17 -12.53 -1.23 0.54
C VAL A 17 -12.98 -2.67 0.83
N GLN A 18 -12.13 -3.46 1.51
CA GLN A 18 -12.42 -4.82 1.93
C GLN A 18 -12.32 -4.95 3.46
N PRO A 19 -13.39 -4.66 4.22
CA PRO A 19 -13.38 -4.70 5.68
C PRO A 19 -13.10 -6.09 6.27
N ASP A 20 -13.43 -7.17 5.57
CA ASP A 20 -13.25 -8.55 6.05
C ASP A 20 -11.78 -8.88 6.35
N ILE A 21 -10.85 -8.25 5.62
CA ILE A 21 -9.41 -8.39 5.84
C ILE A 21 -9.02 -7.98 7.26
N LYS A 22 -9.78 -7.09 7.92
CA LYS A 22 -9.50 -6.67 9.30
C LYS A 22 -9.43 -7.85 10.26
N ALA A 23 -10.26 -8.88 10.08
CA ALA A 23 -10.29 -10.05 10.95
C ALA A 23 -8.96 -10.83 10.92
N ILE A 24 -8.29 -10.88 9.77
CA ILE A 24 -6.98 -11.54 9.59
C ILE A 24 -5.91 -10.90 10.48
N PHE A 25 -6.07 -9.59 10.75
CA PHE A 25 -5.14 -8.79 11.54
C PHE A 25 -5.63 -8.49 12.96
N GLY A 26 -6.78 -9.02 13.38
CA GLY A 26 -7.38 -8.72 14.69
C GLY A 26 -7.87 -7.27 14.83
N LEU A 27 -8.26 -6.63 13.72
CA LEU A 27 -8.63 -5.22 13.63
C LEU A 27 -10.14 -4.99 13.51
N GLU A 28 -10.96 -6.05 13.54
CA GLU A 28 -12.39 -5.99 13.26
C GLU A 28 -13.20 -5.15 14.26
N LYS A 29 -12.70 -5.04 15.50
CA LYS A 29 -13.32 -4.22 16.56
C LYS A 29 -12.79 -2.78 16.61
N ILE A 30 -11.76 -2.46 15.83
CA ILE A 30 -11.13 -1.14 15.84
C ILE A 30 -11.89 -0.19 14.92
N GLN A 31 -12.33 0.93 15.48
CA GLN A 31 -13.01 1.98 14.71
C GLN A 31 -12.10 2.52 13.59
N GLN A 32 -12.68 2.79 12.42
CA GLN A 32 -11.96 3.21 11.22
C GLN A 32 -10.99 4.38 11.46
N GLY A 33 -11.45 5.43 12.15
CA GLY A 33 -10.64 6.61 12.47
C GLY A 33 -9.48 6.33 13.43
N ARG A 34 -9.49 5.18 14.12
CA ARG A 34 -8.48 4.76 15.08
C ARG A 34 -7.48 3.73 14.53
N LEU A 35 -7.78 3.06 13.41
CA LEU A 35 -6.94 2.03 12.81
C LEU A 35 -5.47 2.46 12.66
N LYS A 36 -5.22 3.69 12.20
CA LYS A 36 -3.86 4.22 12.01
C LYS A 36 -2.99 4.29 13.27
N TYR A 37 -3.58 4.21 14.46
CA TYR A 37 -2.87 4.22 15.74
C TYR A 37 -2.62 2.82 16.29
N ASP A 38 -3.33 1.82 15.77
CA ASP A 38 -3.21 0.44 16.21
C ASP A 38 -1.80 -0.13 15.92
N PRO A 39 -1.16 -0.83 16.86
CA PRO A 39 0.16 -1.43 16.65
C PRO A 39 0.18 -2.48 15.52
N HIS A 40 -0.83 -3.34 15.40
CA HIS A 40 -0.90 -4.37 14.36
C HIS A 40 -1.06 -3.73 12.98
N PHE A 41 -1.89 -2.68 12.90
CA PHE A 41 -1.98 -1.88 11.69
C PHE A 41 -0.62 -1.29 11.29
N ARG A 42 0.06 -0.60 12.21
CA ARG A 42 1.35 0.05 11.94
C ARG A 42 2.44 -0.95 11.56
N GLN A 43 2.46 -2.11 12.21
CA GLN A 43 3.40 -3.18 11.88
C GLN A 43 3.18 -3.69 10.46
N HIS A 44 1.93 -3.98 10.08
CA HIS A 44 1.65 -4.49 8.75
C HIS A 44 1.85 -3.42 7.66
N ALA A 45 1.47 -2.17 7.92
CA ALA A 45 1.75 -1.04 7.02
C ALA A 45 3.25 -0.83 6.77
N LEU A 46 4.10 -1.09 7.78
CA LEU A 46 5.55 -1.04 7.63
C LEU A 46 6.07 -2.20 6.77
N VAL A 47 5.59 -3.43 7.00
CA VAL A 47 5.93 -4.59 6.15
C VAL A 47 5.53 -4.32 4.70
N TYR A 48 4.32 -3.80 4.49
CA TYR A 48 3.82 -3.40 3.19
C TYR A 48 4.77 -2.41 2.52
N THR A 49 5.11 -1.30 3.21
CA THR A 49 6.04 -0.28 2.70
C THR A 49 7.39 -0.88 2.30
N LYS A 50 7.99 -1.70 3.17
CA LYS A 50 9.30 -2.35 2.90
C LYS A 50 9.26 -3.28 1.70
N THR A 51 8.15 -3.98 1.48
CA THR A 51 7.96 -4.81 0.28
C THR A 51 8.00 -3.95 -0.99
N PHE A 52 7.36 -2.78 -1.01
CA PHE A 52 7.44 -1.87 -2.17
C PHE A 52 8.83 -1.28 -2.36
N ASP A 53 9.47 -0.83 -1.28
CA ASP A 53 10.83 -0.30 -1.37
C ASP A 53 11.78 -1.35 -1.97
N PHE A 54 11.65 -2.61 -1.55
CA PHE A 54 12.41 -3.72 -2.14
C PHE A 54 12.11 -3.90 -3.62
N ILE A 55 10.84 -3.91 -4.03
CA ILE A 55 10.45 -4.08 -5.44
C ILE A 55 11.06 -2.96 -6.30
N VAL A 56 10.87 -1.70 -5.90
CA VAL A 56 11.34 -0.51 -6.63
C VAL A 56 12.86 -0.50 -6.75
N GLN A 57 13.59 -0.86 -5.69
CA GLN A 57 15.06 -0.91 -5.70
C GLN A 57 15.63 -2.06 -6.54
N ASN A 58 14.81 -3.04 -6.94
CA ASN A 58 15.27 -4.24 -7.62
C ASN A 58 14.59 -4.47 -8.98
N LEU A 59 13.99 -3.44 -9.59
CA LEU A 59 13.28 -3.53 -10.87
C LEU A 59 14.14 -4.11 -12.01
N GLU A 60 15.45 -3.92 -11.97
CA GLU A 60 16.38 -4.44 -12.98
C GLU A 60 16.79 -5.91 -12.73
N PHE A 61 16.44 -6.49 -11.58
CA PHE A 61 16.83 -7.85 -11.18
C PHE A 61 15.63 -8.80 -11.20
N ALA A 62 15.17 -9.16 -12.40
CA ALA A 62 13.96 -9.96 -12.61
C ALA A 62 13.91 -11.26 -11.78
N THR A 63 14.98 -12.08 -11.80
CA THR A 63 15.04 -13.35 -11.04
C THR A 63 14.89 -13.13 -9.53
N LYS A 64 15.51 -12.08 -8.98
CA LYS A 64 15.42 -11.75 -7.55
C LYS A 64 14.00 -11.32 -7.17
N LEU A 65 13.31 -10.59 -8.05
CA LEU A 65 11.91 -10.23 -7.84
C LEU A 65 10.99 -11.43 -7.93
N GLU A 66 11.22 -12.33 -8.89
CA GLU A 66 10.44 -13.56 -9.03
C GLU A 66 10.53 -14.43 -7.76
N GLU A 67 11.73 -14.67 -7.25
CA GLU A 67 11.92 -15.40 -5.98
C GLU A 67 11.21 -14.72 -4.81
N HIS A 68 11.26 -13.39 -4.75
CA HIS A 68 10.56 -12.61 -3.73
C HIS A 68 9.04 -12.78 -3.83
N PHE A 69 8.47 -12.69 -5.03
CA PHE A 69 7.03 -12.84 -5.25
C PHE A 69 6.54 -14.25 -4.97
N VAL A 70 7.30 -15.28 -5.37
CA VAL A 70 7.00 -16.68 -5.03
C VAL A 70 6.98 -16.87 -3.52
N SER A 71 7.98 -16.35 -2.81
CA SER A 71 8.04 -16.40 -1.33
C SER A 71 6.88 -15.65 -0.68
N LEU A 72 6.51 -14.48 -1.19
CA LEU A 72 5.37 -13.69 -0.72
C LEU A 72 4.05 -14.45 -0.93
N GLY A 73 3.82 -15.00 -2.11
CA GLY A 73 2.63 -15.78 -2.46
C GLY A 73 2.48 -17.01 -1.57
N ARG A 74 3.57 -17.78 -1.37
CA ARG A 74 3.58 -18.96 -0.47
C ARG A 74 3.15 -18.60 0.95
N ARG A 75 3.63 -17.48 1.50
CA ARG A 75 3.21 -17.00 2.83
C ARG A 75 1.72 -16.67 2.89
N HIS A 76 1.16 -16.06 1.84
CA HIS A 76 -0.26 -15.71 1.81
C HIS A 76 -1.17 -16.93 1.62
N VAL A 77 -0.73 -17.96 0.88
CA VAL A 77 -1.43 -19.25 0.82
C VAL A 77 -1.56 -19.87 2.21
N GLN A 78 -0.53 -19.81 3.05
CA GLN A 78 -0.59 -20.30 4.44
C GLN A 78 -1.62 -19.55 5.30
N TYR A 79 -2.00 -18.33 4.93
CA TYR A 79 -3.02 -17.55 5.64
C TYR A 79 -4.45 -17.83 5.18
N GLN A 80 -4.68 -18.64 4.14
CA GLN A 80 -6.03 -19.01 3.71
C GLN A 80 -6.83 -19.70 4.82
N GLY A 81 -6.17 -20.57 5.60
CA GLY A 81 -6.78 -21.19 6.79
C GLY A 81 -7.10 -20.21 7.93
N ARG A 82 -6.72 -18.93 7.80
CA ARG A 82 -7.01 -17.84 8.74
C ARG A 82 -7.95 -16.78 8.13
N GLY A 83 -8.60 -17.10 7.01
CA GLY A 83 -9.56 -16.22 6.34
C GLY A 83 -8.97 -15.33 5.24
N PHE A 84 -7.73 -15.57 4.79
CA PHE A 84 -7.22 -14.88 3.60
C PHE A 84 -7.87 -15.44 2.33
N ASP A 85 -8.63 -14.62 1.62
CA ASP A 85 -9.21 -14.96 0.33
C ASP A 85 -8.28 -14.52 -0.81
N PRO A 86 -7.91 -15.39 -1.78
CA PRO A 86 -7.11 -15.00 -2.94
C PRO A 86 -7.67 -13.82 -3.73
N SER A 87 -8.99 -13.61 -3.76
CA SER A 87 -9.62 -12.46 -4.43
C SER A 87 -9.21 -11.12 -3.80
N TYR A 88 -8.72 -11.11 -2.56
CA TYR A 88 -8.20 -9.88 -1.94
C TYR A 88 -7.00 -9.31 -2.71
N TRP A 89 -6.25 -10.12 -3.48
CA TRP A 89 -5.20 -9.64 -4.37
C TRP A 89 -5.69 -8.60 -5.37
N ASP A 90 -6.93 -8.71 -5.86
CA ASP A 90 -7.53 -7.73 -6.77
C ASP A 90 -7.75 -6.40 -6.04
N THR A 91 -8.22 -6.43 -4.78
CA THR A 91 -8.34 -5.23 -3.95
C THR A 91 -6.99 -4.57 -3.69
N PHE A 92 -5.95 -5.37 -3.39
CA PHE A 92 -4.59 -4.86 -3.26
C PHE A 92 -4.13 -4.17 -4.55
N ALA A 93 -4.30 -4.82 -5.71
CA ALA A 93 -3.93 -4.30 -7.02
C ALA A 93 -4.65 -2.98 -7.36
N GLU A 94 -5.96 -2.91 -7.11
CA GLU A 94 -6.75 -1.71 -7.35
C GLU A 94 -6.29 -0.55 -6.45
N CYS A 95 -6.16 -0.79 -5.14
CA CYS A 95 -5.74 0.23 -4.18
C CYS A 95 -4.34 0.78 -4.48
N MET A 96 -3.43 -0.09 -4.94
CA MET A 96 -2.09 0.32 -5.37
C MET A 96 -2.12 1.20 -6.62
N THR A 97 -2.87 0.77 -7.64
CA THR A 97 -3.01 1.53 -8.90
C THR A 97 -3.56 2.92 -8.63
N GLN A 98 -4.61 3.02 -7.80
CA GLN A 98 -5.20 4.30 -7.40
C GLN A 98 -4.21 5.20 -6.66
N ALA A 99 -3.43 4.64 -5.73
CA ALA A 99 -2.43 5.40 -4.97
C ALA A 99 -1.31 5.93 -5.87
N SER A 100 -0.82 5.11 -6.82
CA SER A 100 0.19 5.50 -7.80
C SER A 100 -0.32 6.58 -8.77
N ALA A 101 -1.54 6.42 -9.28
CA ALA A 101 -2.17 7.42 -10.16
C ALA A 101 -2.33 8.78 -9.45
N HIS A 102 -2.74 8.77 -8.18
CA HIS A 102 -2.85 9.99 -7.38
C HIS A 102 -1.49 10.68 -7.17
N ILE A 103 -0.40 9.93 -6.93
CA ILE A 103 0.96 10.50 -6.82
C ILE A 103 1.40 11.16 -8.13
N LEU A 104 1.19 10.49 -9.27
CA LEU A 104 1.56 11.02 -10.59
C LEU A 104 0.81 12.32 -10.90
N LEU A 105 -0.50 12.36 -10.65
CA LEU A 105 -1.32 13.55 -10.86
C LEU A 105 -0.88 14.72 -9.98
N LEU A 106 -0.56 14.49 -8.70
CA LEU A 106 -0.07 15.53 -7.80
C LEU A 106 1.30 16.06 -8.24
N ASN A 107 2.20 15.19 -8.69
CA ASN A 107 3.51 15.61 -9.21
C ASN A 107 3.34 16.46 -10.47
N HIS A 108 2.47 16.04 -11.40
CA HIS A 108 2.18 16.79 -12.62
C HIS A 108 1.56 18.16 -12.30
N LEU A 109 0.57 18.22 -11.41
CA LEU A 109 -0.03 19.48 -10.97
C LEU A 109 1.00 20.40 -10.29
N SER A 110 1.88 19.84 -9.46
CA SER A 110 2.95 20.63 -8.82
C SER A 110 3.93 21.21 -9.83
N LEU A 111 4.23 20.52 -10.94
CA LEU A 111 5.08 21.05 -12.01
C LEU A 111 4.40 22.21 -12.71
N ILE A 112 3.13 22.04 -13.12
CA ILE A 112 2.33 23.09 -13.75
C ILE A 112 2.29 24.36 -12.87
N ILE A 113 2.02 24.21 -11.57
CA ILE A 113 1.97 25.36 -10.65
C ILE A 113 3.32 26.08 -10.55
N ARG A 114 4.44 25.33 -10.58
CA ARG A 114 5.78 25.92 -10.52
C ARG A 114 6.12 26.69 -11.80
N ASP A 115 5.74 26.16 -12.96
CA ASP A 115 5.99 26.82 -14.23
C ASP A 115 5.15 28.10 -14.38
N ASN A 116 3.85 28.04 -14.04
CA ASN A 116 3.00 29.23 -14.00
C ASN A 116 3.53 30.33 -13.06
N LYS A 117 4.12 29.96 -11.91
CA LYS A 117 4.74 30.93 -11.00
C LYS A 117 6.03 31.57 -11.55
N LYS A 118 6.76 30.88 -12.43
CA LYS A 118 7.94 31.46 -13.11
C LYS A 118 7.50 32.44 -14.19
N ASP A 119 6.45 32.11 -14.93
CA ASP A 119 5.91 32.98 -15.99
C ASP A 119 5.32 34.27 -15.42
N GLN A 120 4.69 34.24 -14.25
CA GLN A 120 4.19 35.46 -13.58
C GLN A 120 5.27 36.32 -12.90
N ARG A 121 6.54 35.87 -12.90
CA ARG A 121 7.68 36.63 -12.37
C ARG A 121 8.56 37.24 -13.46
N ARG A 122 8.21 37.04 -14.74
CA ARG A 122 8.81 37.69 -15.91
C ARG A 122 7.93 38.81 -16.40
#